data_AF-A0A4T0WFK8-F1
#
_entry.id   AF-A0A4T0WFK8-F1
#
_cell.length_a   1.000
_cell.length_b   1.000
_cell.length_c   1.000
_cell.angle_alpha   90.00
_cell.angle_beta   90.00
_cell.angle_gamma   90.00
#
_symmetry.space_group_name_H-M   'P 1'
#
loop_
_entity.id
_entity.type
_entity.pdbx_description
1 polymer ?
#
loop_
_entity_poly.entity_id
_entity_poly.type
_entity_poly.pdbx_seq_one_letter_code
_entity_poly.pdbx_strand_id
1 'polypeptide(L)'
;MDEADNRPIREGPPPPPVLDDPPPPYVKEEELPSYPSANHREPAPGPPVPAPAPVLVPAAPSRFPPVFNGYAIDSWNFHLGASLSQKRFRLSVVSISLHTVIVYLHDGLDANDEILGKLVKEDCSSQHYHHVIWLPAVEGLRAEEEKILMHYLQEPRMMNRELYELVVDIGGVEERFQWRPSKGKEVKSVGKHAIGWKLVRMAAQQAGAGGWRKKRSEGFSSRGEEVVAVLALTFCETKKFTFLFLGSGRSGALGETWQTAALLSGVWRWAISGY
;
A
#
# COMPACT_ATOMS: atom_id res chain seq x y z
N MET A 1 0.45 40.54 59.00
CA MET A 1 1.04 41.81 58.52
C MET A 1 1.94 41.36 57.40
N ASP A 2 1.33 41.31 56.22
CA ASP A 2 1.59 40.24 55.25
C ASP A 2 2.60 40.67 54.20
N GLU A 3 3.42 39.68 53.86
CA GLU A 3 4.58 39.68 52.99
C GLU A 3 4.17 39.87 51.52
N ALA A 4 4.95 40.69 50.81
CA ALA A 4 4.65 41.18 49.46
C ALA A 4 4.68 40.07 48.39
N ASP A 5 3.57 39.93 47.66
CA ASP A 5 3.42 39.10 46.44
C ASP A 5 4.12 39.81 45.26
N ASN A 6 5.39 39.47 45.02
CA ASN A 6 6.16 39.97 43.87
C ASN A 6 6.30 38.85 42.83
N ARG A 7 5.26 38.67 42.00
CA ARG A 7 5.29 37.74 40.85
C ARG A 7 5.77 38.47 39.59
N PRO A 8 6.74 37.92 38.85
CA PRO A 8 7.19 38.51 37.59
C PRO A 8 6.14 38.35 36.50
N ILE A 9 5.88 39.45 35.78
CA ILE A 9 5.00 39.53 34.62
C ILE A 9 5.55 38.58 33.54
N ARG A 10 4.74 37.60 33.13
CA ARG A 10 5.02 36.78 31.94
C ARG A 10 4.87 37.67 30.71
N GLU A 11 5.98 38.06 30.10
CA GLU A 11 5.96 38.62 28.76
C GLU A 11 5.40 37.56 27.79
N GLY A 12 4.36 37.94 27.04
CA GLY A 12 3.80 37.09 25.99
C GLY A 12 4.81 36.91 24.84
N PRO A 13 4.62 35.88 23.99
CA PRO A 13 5.49 35.70 22.83
C PRO A 13 5.47 36.96 21.94
N PRO A 14 6.62 37.33 21.35
CA PRO A 14 6.70 38.52 20.50
C PRO A 14 5.69 38.42 19.34
N PRO A 15 5.09 39.54 18.90
CA PRO A 15 4.22 39.54 17.74
C PRO A 15 4.98 39.03 16.51
N PRO A 16 4.31 38.34 15.56
CA PRO A 16 4.93 37.91 14.33
C PRO A 16 5.51 39.12 13.58
N PRO A 17 6.64 38.98 12.87
CA PRO A 17 7.19 40.05 12.07
C PRO A 17 6.14 40.52 11.05
N VAL A 18 5.87 41.82 11.05
CA VAL A 18 5.07 42.48 10.03
C VAL A 18 5.85 42.36 8.72
N LEU A 19 5.37 41.51 7.81
CA LEU A 19 5.81 41.48 6.42
C LEU A 19 5.24 42.72 5.73
N ASP A 20 5.91 43.87 5.85
CA ASP A 20 5.66 45.08 5.05
C ASP A 20 6.35 44.97 3.69
N ASP A 21 6.15 43.85 2.99
CA ASP A 21 6.44 43.77 1.55
C ASP A 21 5.13 44.07 0.81
N PRO A 22 5.03 45.20 0.08
CA PRO A 22 3.87 45.43 -0.76
C PRO A 22 3.79 44.32 -1.83
N PRO A 23 2.59 43.82 -2.16
CA PRO A 23 2.45 42.89 -3.27
C PRO A 23 3.03 43.54 -4.55
N PRO A 24 3.69 42.78 -5.43
CA PRO A 24 4.18 43.32 -6.68
C PRO A 24 3.03 43.99 -7.44
N PRO A 25 3.26 45.16 -8.06
CA PRO A 25 2.20 45.93 -8.69
C PRO A 25 1.51 45.09 -9.76
N TYR A 26 0.18 45.09 -9.74
CA TYR A 26 -0.64 44.52 -10.81
C TYR A 26 -0.25 45.20 -12.11
N VAL A 27 0.40 44.47 -13.02
CA VAL A 27 0.68 44.97 -14.36
C VAL A 27 -0.65 45.01 -15.09
N LYS A 28 -1.11 46.23 -15.44
CA LYS A 28 -2.21 46.41 -16.39
C LYS A 28 -1.81 45.79 -17.71
N GLU A 29 -2.71 45.00 -18.29
CA GLU A 29 -2.60 44.54 -19.68
C GLU A 29 -2.60 45.76 -20.61
N GLU A 30 -1.41 46.19 -21.04
CA GLU A 30 -1.24 47.16 -22.12
C GLU A 30 -0.48 46.47 -23.27
N GLU A 31 -1.21 46.29 -24.37
CA GLU A 31 -0.84 46.12 -25.77
C GLU A 31 0.54 45.50 -26.10
N LEU A 32 0.51 44.22 -26.48
CA LEU A 32 1.61 43.58 -27.20
C LEU A 32 1.84 44.24 -28.58
N PRO A 33 3.10 44.45 -29.01
CA PRO A 33 3.42 44.99 -30.32
C PRO A 33 3.02 44.04 -31.46
N SER A 34 2.44 44.61 -32.51
CA SER A 34 2.04 43.96 -33.76
C SER A 34 3.27 43.37 -34.49
N TYR A 35 3.27 42.06 -34.71
CA TYR A 35 4.24 41.38 -35.58
C TYR A 35 3.74 41.41 -37.04
N PRO A 36 4.62 41.63 -38.03
CA PRO A 36 4.24 41.70 -39.43
C PRO A 36 3.74 40.35 -39.98
N SER A 37 2.74 40.39 -40.86
CA SER A 37 2.13 39.22 -41.49
C SER A 37 3.13 38.40 -42.30
N ALA A 38 3.47 37.21 -41.80
CA ALA A 38 4.05 36.16 -42.60
C ALA A 38 2.94 35.39 -43.31
N ASN A 39 2.82 35.60 -44.63
CA ASN A 39 2.03 34.74 -45.51
C ASN A 39 2.71 33.36 -45.61
N HIS A 40 2.41 32.48 -44.66
CA HIS A 40 2.57 31.04 -44.84
C HIS A 40 1.24 30.37 -44.50
N ARG A 41 0.61 29.80 -45.53
CA ARG A 41 -0.62 29.02 -45.41
C ARG A 41 -0.26 27.69 -44.76
N GLU A 42 -0.32 27.63 -43.44
CA GLU A 42 -0.24 26.37 -42.68
C GLU A 42 -1.51 25.53 -42.98
N PRO A 43 -1.39 24.23 -43.28
CA PRO A 43 -2.56 23.37 -43.39
C PRO A 43 -3.24 23.25 -42.02
N ALA A 44 -4.57 23.36 -41.99
CA ALA A 44 -5.34 23.17 -40.77
C ALA A 44 -4.95 21.85 -40.08
N PRO A 45 -4.77 21.85 -38.73
CA PRO A 45 -4.49 20.61 -38.02
C PRO A 45 -5.65 19.63 -38.25
N GLY A 46 -5.32 18.48 -38.83
CA GLY A 46 -6.26 17.37 -38.96
C GLY A 46 -6.77 16.93 -37.58
N PRO A 47 -7.90 16.18 -37.54
CA PRO A 47 -8.43 15.67 -36.29
C PRO A 47 -7.34 14.92 -35.50
N PRO A 48 -7.30 15.07 -34.16
CA PRO A 48 -6.26 14.46 -33.35
C PRO A 48 -6.22 12.96 -33.62
N VAL A 49 -5.06 12.48 -34.08
CA VAL A 49 -4.79 11.05 -34.18
C VAL A 49 -5.01 10.47 -32.79
N PRO A 50 -5.91 9.48 -32.62
CA PRO A 50 -6.13 8.88 -31.32
C PRO A 50 -4.80 8.33 -30.83
N ALA A 51 -4.37 8.77 -29.64
CA ALA A 51 -3.22 8.20 -28.97
C ALA A 51 -3.37 6.68 -28.98
N PRO A 52 -2.32 5.90 -29.30
CA PRO A 52 -2.40 4.46 -29.26
C PRO A 52 -2.91 4.07 -27.88
N ALA A 53 -4.03 3.37 -27.84
CA ALA A 53 -4.58 2.83 -26.60
C ALA A 53 -3.44 2.14 -25.84
N PRO A 54 -3.30 2.34 -24.52
CA PRO A 54 -2.28 1.65 -23.76
C PRO A 54 -2.43 0.16 -24.09
N VAL A 55 -1.38 -0.42 -24.67
CA VAL A 55 -1.35 -1.84 -25.01
C VAL A 55 -1.63 -2.55 -23.70
N LEU A 56 -2.84 -3.09 -23.57
CA LEU A 56 -3.22 -3.98 -22.50
C LEU A 56 -2.36 -5.21 -22.72
N VAL A 57 -1.15 -5.21 -22.18
CA VAL A 57 -0.35 -6.41 -22.01
C VAL A 57 -1.30 -7.41 -21.37
N PRO A 58 -1.57 -8.56 -22.02
CA PRO A 58 -2.42 -9.58 -21.43
C PRO A 58 -1.87 -9.86 -20.04
N ALA A 59 -2.70 -9.66 -19.02
CA ALA A 59 -2.31 -10.02 -17.67
C ALA A 59 -1.82 -11.47 -17.73
N ALA A 60 -0.57 -11.70 -17.33
CA ALA A 60 -0.07 -13.06 -17.19
C ALA A 60 -1.11 -13.85 -16.36
N PRO A 61 -1.45 -15.09 -16.73
CA PRO A 61 -2.43 -15.86 -16.00
C PRO A 61 -1.95 -16.04 -14.55
N SER A 62 -2.43 -15.17 -13.67
CA SER A 62 -2.14 -15.23 -12.25
C SER A 62 -3.06 -16.27 -11.64
N ARG A 63 -2.50 -17.17 -10.83
CA ARG A 63 -3.31 -18.10 -10.04
C ARG A 63 -4.21 -17.37 -9.05
N PHE A 64 -3.95 -16.10 -8.77
CA PHE A 64 -4.70 -15.31 -7.82
C PHE A 64 -5.75 -14.42 -8.52
N PRO A 65 -7.06 -14.54 -8.23
CA PRO A 65 -8.02 -13.54 -8.67
C PRO A 65 -7.66 -12.13 -8.15
N PRO A 66 -8.12 -11.05 -8.83
CA PRO A 66 -7.85 -9.68 -8.39
C PRO A 66 -8.37 -9.34 -6.98
N VAL A 67 -9.39 -10.08 -6.52
CA VAL A 67 -10.06 -9.87 -5.23
C VAL A 67 -10.24 -11.22 -4.52
N PHE A 68 -9.96 -11.23 -3.23
CA PHE A 68 -10.25 -12.35 -2.32
C PHE A 68 -11.08 -11.88 -1.15
N ASN A 69 -11.98 -12.75 -0.72
CA ASN A 69 -12.66 -12.64 0.55
C ASN A 69 -12.15 -13.74 1.47
N GLY A 70 -11.82 -13.38 2.72
CA GLY A 70 -11.51 -14.33 3.78
C GLY A 70 -12.77 -14.77 4.49
N TYR A 71 -13.22 -15.99 4.20
CA TYR A 71 -14.38 -16.62 4.82
C TYR A 71 -13.96 -17.46 6.03
N ALA A 72 -14.45 -17.12 7.22
CA ALA A 72 -14.09 -17.83 8.44
C ALA A 72 -14.52 -19.30 8.38
N ILE A 73 -13.57 -20.18 8.71
CA ILE A 73 -13.82 -21.58 9.08
C ILE A 73 -13.97 -21.62 10.60
N ASP A 74 -13.01 -21.01 11.28
CA ASP A 74 -13.00 -20.71 12.71
C ASP A 74 -12.34 -19.34 12.94
N SER A 75 -11.88 -19.05 14.16
CA SER A 75 -11.30 -17.75 14.53
C SER A 75 -10.03 -17.39 13.74
N TRP A 76 -9.23 -18.38 13.32
CA TRP A 76 -7.91 -18.14 12.76
C TRP A 76 -7.64 -18.89 11.45
N ASN A 77 -8.61 -19.67 10.98
CA ASN A 77 -8.57 -20.36 9.69
C ASN A 77 -9.64 -19.81 8.73
N PHE A 78 -9.26 -19.59 7.49
CA PHE A 78 -10.10 -18.97 6.47
C PHE A 78 -10.02 -19.71 5.14
N HIS A 79 -11.16 -19.84 4.46
CA HIS A 79 -11.18 -20.10 3.03
C HIS A 79 -11.12 -18.79 2.26
N LEU A 80 -10.23 -18.70 1.29
CA LEU A 80 -10.10 -17.54 0.41
C LEU A 80 -10.72 -17.82 -0.95
N GLY A 81 -11.45 -16.85 -1.47
CA GLY A 81 -12.08 -16.96 -2.78
C GLY A 81 -12.63 -15.63 -3.29
N ALA A 82 -12.89 -15.56 -4.60
CA ALA A 82 -13.56 -14.40 -5.19
C ALA A 82 -14.99 -14.23 -4.63
N SER A 83 -15.64 -15.34 -4.31
CA SER A 83 -16.98 -15.42 -3.72
C SER A 83 -17.13 -16.66 -2.84
N LEU A 84 -18.28 -16.81 -2.17
CA LEU A 84 -18.55 -17.94 -1.28
C LEU A 84 -18.56 -19.29 -2.02
N SER A 85 -18.94 -19.30 -3.29
CA SER A 85 -18.95 -20.48 -4.16
C SER A 85 -17.64 -20.69 -4.92
N GLN A 86 -16.74 -19.72 -4.92
CA GLN A 86 -15.45 -19.75 -5.64
C GLN A 86 -14.27 -19.67 -4.67
N LYS A 87 -14.31 -20.50 -3.62
CA LYS A 87 -13.19 -20.69 -2.69
C LYS A 87 -12.12 -21.55 -3.37
N ARG A 88 -10.86 -21.18 -3.22
CA ARG A 88 -9.72 -21.92 -3.79
C ARG A 88 -8.53 -22.12 -2.87
N PHE A 89 -8.33 -21.22 -1.91
CA PHE A 89 -7.16 -21.29 -1.04
C PHE A 89 -7.59 -21.39 0.41
N ARG A 90 -6.69 -21.92 1.24
CA ARG A 90 -6.85 -21.96 2.69
C ARG A 90 -5.75 -21.12 3.32
N LEU A 91 -6.14 -20.31 4.27
CA LEU A 91 -5.27 -19.49 5.08
C LEU A 91 -5.38 -19.94 6.53
N SER A 92 -4.25 -20.26 7.15
CA SER A 92 -4.20 -20.73 8.53
C SER A 92 -3.28 -19.81 9.34
N VAL A 93 -3.79 -19.20 10.40
CA VAL A 93 -3.02 -18.35 11.31
C VAL A 93 -2.81 -19.10 12.63
N VAL A 94 -1.56 -19.37 12.97
CA VAL A 94 -1.20 -20.05 14.22
C VAL A 94 -0.61 -19.03 15.17
N SER A 95 -1.32 -18.73 16.25
CA SER A 95 -0.83 -17.82 17.29
C SER A 95 0.12 -18.55 18.24
N ILE A 96 1.36 -18.07 18.33
CA ILE A 96 2.39 -18.57 19.27
C ILE A 96 2.39 -17.71 20.54
N SER A 97 2.27 -16.40 20.38
CA SER A 97 2.17 -15.42 21.48
C SER A 97 1.37 -14.21 21.02
N LEU A 98 1.11 -13.25 21.93
CA LEU A 98 0.35 -12.04 21.64
C LEU A 98 0.83 -11.25 20.41
N HIS A 99 2.11 -11.32 20.08
CA HIS A 99 2.71 -10.59 18.95
C HIS A 99 3.45 -11.50 17.97
N THR A 100 3.30 -12.81 18.09
CA THR A 100 3.98 -13.78 17.21
C THR A 100 2.96 -14.76 16.67
N VAL A 101 2.74 -14.70 15.36
CA VAL A 101 1.89 -15.62 14.62
C VAL A 101 2.65 -16.21 13.45
N ILE A 102 2.35 -17.44 13.08
CA ILE A 102 2.73 -18.04 11.81
C ILE A 102 1.52 -17.97 10.88
N VAL A 103 1.73 -17.59 9.61
CA VAL A 103 0.67 -17.61 8.61
C VAL A 103 1.03 -18.61 7.52
N TYR A 104 0.12 -19.52 7.19
CA TYR A 104 0.24 -20.48 6.09
C TYR A 104 -0.79 -20.17 5.01
N LEU A 105 -0.39 -20.30 3.75
CA LEU A 105 -1.27 -20.27 2.60
C LEU A 105 -1.16 -21.60 1.85
N HIS A 106 -2.29 -22.26 1.61
CA HIS A 106 -2.37 -23.53 0.90
C HIS A 106 -3.11 -23.39 -0.44
N ASP A 107 -2.68 -24.16 -1.44
CA ASP A 107 -3.34 -24.31 -2.75
C ASP A 107 -4.47 -25.34 -2.69
N GLY A 108 -5.50 -24.99 -1.92
CA GLY A 108 -6.68 -25.84 -1.74
C GLY A 108 -7.50 -25.40 -0.53
N LEU A 109 -8.43 -26.25 -0.08
CA LEU A 109 -9.35 -25.93 1.02
C LEU A 109 -9.01 -26.67 2.33
N ASP A 110 -8.14 -27.68 2.25
CA ASP A 110 -7.67 -28.47 3.37
C ASP A 110 -6.32 -27.96 3.90
N ALA A 111 -6.01 -28.26 5.15
CA ALA A 111 -4.73 -27.91 5.76
C ALA A 111 -3.58 -28.81 5.29
N ASN A 112 -3.89 -29.94 4.65
CA ASN A 112 -2.91 -30.86 4.07
C ASN A 112 -2.60 -30.56 2.59
N ASP A 113 -3.31 -29.61 1.98
CA ASP A 113 -3.04 -29.18 0.61
C ASP A 113 -1.67 -28.46 0.52
N GLU A 114 -1.11 -28.41 -0.69
CA GLU A 114 0.23 -27.87 -0.96
C GLU A 114 0.39 -26.45 -0.40
N ILE A 115 1.51 -26.19 0.29
CA ILE A 115 1.79 -24.87 0.88
C ILE A 115 2.36 -23.95 -0.19
N LEU A 116 1.65 -22.88 -0.55
CA LEU A 116 2.14 -21.83 -1.45
C LEU A 116 3.14 -20.88 -0.78
N GLY A 117 3.03 -20.74 0.53
CA GLY A 117 3.98 -19.96 1.31
C GLY A 117 3.65 -19.97 2.79
N LYS A 118 4.67 -19.69 3.60
CA LYS A 118 4.54 -19.51 5.05
C LYS A 118 5.26 -18.24 5.49
N LEU A 119 4.68 -17.51 6.43
CA LEU A 119 5.29 -16.34 7.06
C LEU A 119 5.57 -16.66 8.52
N VAL A 120 6.84 -16.57 8.91
CA VAL A 120 7.32 -16.85 10.26
C VAL A 120 8.13 -15.67 10.79
N LYS A 121 8.26 -15.60 12.12
CA LYS A 121 9.28 -14.76 12.77
C LYS A 121 10.60 -15.54 12.80
N GLU A 122 11.68 -14.91 12.40
CA GLU A 122 13.04 -15.46 12.48
C GLU A 122 13.88 -14.58 13.43
N ASP A 123 14.50 -15.23 14.41
CA ASP A 123 15.38 -14.54 15.37
C ASP A 123 16.73 -14.25 14.70
N CYS A 124 17.19 -13.01 14.81
CA CYS A 124 18.49 -12.58 14.29
C CYS A 124 19.39 -12.11 15.44
N SER A 125 20.68 -12.46 15.37
CA SER A 125 21.68 -12.16 16.39
C SER A 125 21.92 -10.65 16.58
N SER A 126 21.56 -9.81 15.60
CA SER A 126 21.77 -8.36 15.62
C SER A 126 20.61 -7.54 16.24
N GLN A 127 19.89 -8.10 17.23
CA GLN A 127 18.86 -7.43 18.04
C GLN A 127 17.57 -6.97 17.33
N HIS A 128 17.37 -7.31 16.05
CA HIS A 128 16.12 -7.05 15.35
C HIS A 128 15.61 -8.36 14.75
N TYR A 129 14.51 -8.89 15.27
CA TYR A 129 13.84 -10.01 14.62
C TYR A 129 13.29 -9.54 13.28
N HIS A 130 13.39 -10.38 12.27
CA HIS A 130 12.79 -10.15 10.97
C HIS A 130 11.67 -11.16 10.77
N HIS A 131 10.65 -10.78 10.00
CA HIS A 131 9.68 -11.75 9.51
C HIS A 131 10.16 -12.22 8.15
N VAL A 132 10.05 -13.51 7.93
CA VAL A 132 10.50 -14.14 6.69
C VAL A 132 9.33 -14.86 6.08
N ILE A 133 9.10 -14.55 4.80
CA ILE A 133 8.14 -15.25 3.96
C ILE A 133 8.92 -16.27 3.16
N TRP A 134 8.60 -17.53 3.40
CA TRP A 134 9.20 -18.67 2.73
C TRP A 134 8.24 -19.16 1.66
N LEU A 135 8.78 -19.38 0.47
CA LEU A 135 8.02 -19.87 -0.67
C LEU A 135 8.71 -21.14 -1.20
N PRO A 136 7.97 -22.24 -1.39
CA PRO A 136 8.57 -23.51 -1.79
C PRO A 136 9.22 -23.43 -3.18
N ALA A 137 10.17 -24.32 -3.43
CA ALA A 137 10.62 -24.62 -4.79
C ALA A 137 9.41 -25.09 -5.62
N VAL A 138 9.32 -24.62 -6.86
CA VAL A 138 8.25 -24.98 -7.80
C VAL A 138 8.92 -25.33 -9.11
N GLU A 139 8.78 -26.58 -9.55
CA GLU A 139 9.41 -27.05 -10.78
C GLU A 139 9.06 -26.14 -11.97
N GLY A 140 10.07 -25.69 -12.72
CA GLY A 140 9.91 -24.78 -13.86
C GLY A 140 9.69 -23.29 -13.53
N LEU A 141 9.51 -22.92 -12.24
CA LEU A 141 9.37 -21.52 -11.79
C LEU A 141 10.47 -21.12 -10.80
N ARG A 142 10.76 -21.96 -9.81
CA ARG A 142 11.78 -21.76 -8.77
C ARG A 142 12.50 -23.04 -8.45
N ALA A 143 13.82 -23.05 -8.66
CA ALA A 143 14.65 -24.22 -8.43
C ALA A 143 14.82 -24.54 -6.93
N GLU A 144 14.79 -23.52 -6.07
CA GLU A 144 15.03 -23.63 -4.62
C GLU A 144 13.97 -22.86 -3.83
N GLU A 145 13.92 -23.13 -2.52
CA GLU A 145 13.09 -22.37 -1.59
C GLU A 145 13.54 -20.89 -1.57
N GLU A 146 12.59 -19.99 -1.76
CA GLU A 146 12.83 -18.55 -1.82
C GLU A 146 12.47 -17.91 -0.48
N LYS A 147 13.35 -17.04 0.03
CA LYS A 147 13.10 -16.24 1.22
C LYS A 147 12.91 -14.78 0.87
N ILE A 148 11.80 -14.22 1.32
CA ILE A 148 11.48 -12.79 1.20
C ILE A 148 11.49 -12.19 2.60
N LEU A 149 12.25 -11.10 2.74
CA LEU A 149 12.43 -10.45 4.03
C LEU A 149 11.37 -9.37 4.27
N MET A 150 10.86 -9.33 5.49
CA MET A 150 9.98 -8.28 5.98
C MET A 150 10.58 -7.69 7.28
N HIS A 151 11.18 -6.51 7.13
CA HIS A 151 11.94 -5.84 8.17
C HIS A 151 11.07 -4.90 9.00
N TYR A 152 11.34 -4.83 10.30
CA TYR A 152 10.78 -3.78 11.15
C TYR A 152 11.58 -2.48 10.96
N LEU A 153 10.89 -1.39 10.62
CA LEU A 153 11.48 -0.06 10.55
C LEU A 153 11.27 0.65 11.89
N GLN A 154 12.36 0.86 12.64
CA GLN A 154 12.34 1.75 13.80
C GLN A 154 12.29 3.21 13.32
N GLU A 155 11.08 3.77 13.17
CA GLU A 155 10.94 5.21 13.09
C GLU A 155 11.12 5.85 14.48
N PRO A 156 11.57 7.13 14.55
CA PRO A 156 11.65 7.85 15.81
C PRO A 156 10.32 7.82 16.56
N ARG A 157 10.37 7.61 17.88
CA ARG A 157 9.24 7.43 18.83
C ARG A 157 8.08 8.42 18.70
N MET A 158 8.25 9.51 17.95
CA MET A 158 7.24 10.53 17.67
C MET A 158 6.11 10.05 16.73
N MET A 159 6.28 8.97 15.95
CA MET A 159 5.24 8.52 14.99
C MET A 159 4.43 7.28 15.38
N ASN A 160 4.79 6.51 16.42
CA ASN A 160 4.05 5.33 16.93
C ASN A 160 3.41 4.44 15.84
N ARG A 161 4.09 4.26 14.71
CA ARG A 161 3.65 3.38 13.63
C ARG A 161 4.69 2.30 13.50
N GLU A 162 4.35 1.11 13.97
CA GLU A 162 5.09 -0.09 13.60
C GLU A 162 4.97 -0.24 12.08
N LEU A 163 6.04 0.12 11.39
CA LEU A 163 6.17 -0.01 9.94
C LEU A 163 6.98 -1.26 9.66
N TYR A 164 6.45 -2.06 8.74
CA TYR A 164 7.14 -3.23 8.22
C TYR A 164 7.39 -3.00 6.73
N GLU A 165 8.63 -3.22 6.32
CA GLU A 165 9.08 -3.09 4.95
C GLU A 165 9.30 -4.47 4.36
N LEU A 166 8.51 -4.81 3.35
CA LEU A 166 8.63 -6.01 2.54
C LEU A 166 9.61 -5.71 1.39
N VAL A 167 10.65 -6.52 1.26
CA VAL A 167 11.70 -6.37 0.25
C VAL A 167 11.63 -7.55 -0.71
N VAL A 168 11.35 -7.30 -1.98
CA VAL A 168 11.13 -8.35 -3.00
C VAL A 168 11.96 -8.04 -4.23
N ASP A 169 12.64 -9.04 -4.80
CA ASP A 169 13.27 -8.91 -6.12
C ASP A 169 12.22 -9.03 -7.22
N ILE A 170 12.15 -8.03 -8.10
CA ILE A 170 11.22 -8.00 -9.23
C ILE A 170 12.06 -7.84 -10.50
N GLY A 171 12.37 -8.97 -11.13
CA GLY A 171 13.13 -8.99 -12.38
C GLY A 171 14.59 -8.51 -12.22
N GLY A 172 15.23 -8.83 -11.10
CA GLY A 172 16.61 -8.44 -10.77
C GLY A 172 16.72 -7.04 -10.14
N VAL A 173 15.58 -6.42 -9.80
CA VAL A 173 15.54 -5.12 -9.12
C VAL A 173 14.90 -5.29 -7.75
N GLU A 174 15.64 -4.94 -6.71
CA GLU A 174 15.10 -4.90 -5.34
C GLU A 174 14.03 -3.81 -5.22
N GLU A 175 12.82 -4.20 -4.83
CA GLU A 175 11.71 -3.31 -4.58
C GLU A 175 11.21 -3.38 -3.14
N ARG A 176 10.76 -2.23 -2.64
CA ARG A 176 10.35 -2.06 -1.24
C ARG A 176 8.89 -1.68 -1.14
N PHE A 177 8.19 -2.33 -0.22
CA PHE A 177 6.76 -2.13 0.01
C PHE A 177 6.46 -1.95 1.49
N GLN A 178 5.51 -1.08 1.82
CA GLN A 178 5.15 -0.80 3.21
C GLN A 178 3.64 -0.91 3.44
N TRP A 179 3.25 -1.72 4.43
CA TRP A 179 1.88 -1.75 4.92
C TRP A 179 1.60 -0.54 5.80
N ARG A 180 0.61 0.27 5.41
CA ARG A 180 0.19 1.46 6.15
C ARG A 180 -1.28 1.36 6.56
N PRO A 181 -1.63 1.70 7.81
CA PRO A 181 -3.03 1.74 8.23
C PRO A 181 -3.80 2.77 7.40
N SER A 182 -5.00 2.41 6.98
CA SER A 182 -5.82 3.25 6.11
C SER A 182 -7.29 3.17 6.47
N LYS A 183 -7.91 4.36 6.46
CA LYS A 183 -9.37 4.59 6.45
C LYS A 183 -9.77 5.33 5.17
N GLY A 184 -8.95 5.17 4.13
CA GLY A 184 -8.94 5.94 2.87
C GLY A 184 -9.90 5.43 1.83
N LYS A 185 -9.97 6.14 0.69
CA LYS A 185 -10.84 5.77 -0.44
C LYS A 185 -10.55 4.34 -0.91
N GLU A 186 -9.28 3.94 -0.89
CA GLU A 186 -8.81 2.63 -1.34
C GLU A 186 -9.31 1.48 -0.47
N VAL A 187 -9.50 1.70 0.83
CA VAL A 187 -10.11 0.71 1.74
C VAL A 187 -11.63 0.79 1.66
N LYS A 188 -12.17 2.00 1.53
CA LYS A 188 -13.62 2.23 1.45
C LYS A 188 -14.25 1.74 0.15
N SER A 189 -13.50 1.60 -0.93
CA SER A 189 -13.97 0.98 -2.17
C SER A 189 -14.40 -0.48 -1.95
N VAL A 190 -13.85 -1.13 -0.92
CA VAL A 190 -14.16 -2.51 -0.53
C VAL A 190 -15.37 -2.57 0.42
N GLY A 191 -15.70 -1.47 1.09
CA GLY A 191 -16.88 -1.33 1.93
C GLY A 191 -16.99 0.04 2.61
N LYS A 192 -18.21 0.58 2.73
CA LYS A 192 -18.48 1.96 3.21
C LYS A 192 -17.84 2.30 4.58
N HIS A 193 -17.76 1.32 5.47
CA HIS A 193 -17.19 1.46 6.82
C HIS A 193 -15.84 0.73 6.99
N ALA A 194 -15.24 0.28 5.90
CA ALA A 194 -14.03 -0.52 5.96
C ALA A 194 -12.85 0.28 6.52
N ILE A 195 -12.15 -0.35 7.46
CA ILE A 195 -10.84 0.02 7.99
C ILE A 195 -9.89 -1.10 7.60
N GLY A 196 -8.61 -0.81 7.47
CA GLY A 196 -7.62 -1.84 7.25
C GLY A 196 -6.27 -1.27 6.88
N TRP A 197 -5.57 -1.95 5.98
CA TRP A 197 -4.23 -1.58 5.57
C TRP A 197 -4.15 -1.48 4.05
N LYS A 198 -3.18 -0.69 3.60
CA LYS A 198 -2.81 -0.60 2.20
C LYS A 198 -1.31 -0.85 2.07
N LEU A 199 -0.93 -1.56 1.01
CA LEU A 199 0.45 -1.82 0.65
C LEU A 199 0.90 -0.76 -0.34
N VAL A 200 1.95 -0.03 0.00
CA VAL A 200 2.49 1.08 -0.79
C VAL A 200 3.84 0.67 -1.37
N ARG A 201 4.02 0.84 -2.67
CA ARG A 201 5.28 0.62 -3.39
C ARG A 201 6.14 1.87 -3.29
N MET A 202 7.31 1.76 -2.65
CA MET A 202 8.07 2.92 -2.18
C MET A 202 8.85 3.63 -3.31
N ALA A 203 9.32 2.89 -4.30
CA ALA A 203 10.09 3.45 -5.42
C ALA A 203 9.21 4.14 -6.49
N ALA A 204 7.92 3.81 -6.55
CA ALA A 204 7.00 4.29 -7.58
C ALA A 204 6.32 5.59 -7.14
N GLN A 205 7.00 6.73 -7.29
CA GLN A 205 6.43 8.05 -7.01
C GLN A 205 6.00 8.74 -8.32
N GLN A 206 4.71 9.06 -8.43
CA GLN A 206 4.22 9.85 -9.56
C GLN A 206 4.10 11.32 -9.16
N ALA A 207 4.78 12.20 -9.92
CA ALA A 207 4.71 13.65 -9.72
C ALA A 207 3.26 14.15 -9.84
N GLY A 208 2.81 14.94 -8.87
CA GLY A 208 1.44 15.48 -8.85
C GLY A 208 0.34 14.51 -8.39
N ALA A 209 0.63 13.21 -8.20
CA ALA A 209 -0.35 12.23 -7.73
C ALA A 209 -0.54 12.20 -6.20
N GLY A 210 0.25 12.99 -5.46
CA GLY A 210 0.17 13.12 -4.00
C GLY A 210 -0.80 14.20 -3.52
N GLY A 211 -0.71 14.55 -2.24
CA GLY A 211 -1.46 15.67 -1.66
C GLY A 211 -2.72 15.28 -0.87
N TRP A 212 -3.61 16.26 -0.68
CA TRP A 212 -4.79 16.12 0.17
C TRP A 212 -5.76 15.05 -0.33
N ARG A 213 -6.27 14.22 0.60
CA ARG A 213 -7.14 13.06 0.32
C ARG A 213 -8.31 13.35 -0.63
N LYS A 214 -8.91 14.55 -0.59
CA LYS A 214 -10.05 14.91 -1.44
C LYS A 214 -9.64 15.12 -2.91
N LYS A 215 -8.49 15.76 -3.15
CA LYS A 215 -7.97 16.11 -4.48
C LYS A 215 -7.09 15.02 -5.08
N ARG A 216 -6.53 14.13 -4.25
CA ARG A 216 -5.65 13.04 -4.67
C ARG A 216 -6.40 12.00 -5.51
N SER A 217 -5.73 11.53 -6.58
CA SER A 217 -6.10 10.35 -7.34
C SER A 217 -6.21 9.11 -6.44
N GLU A 218 -7.13 8.20 -6.80
CA GLU A 218 -7.22 6.89 -6.16
C GLU A 218 -6.03 6.03 -6.56
N GLY A 219 -5.62 5.12 -5.69
CA GLY A 219 -4.46 4.24 -5.93
C GLY A 219 -3.11 4.88 -5.60
N PHE A 220 -3.08 6.07 -5.00
CA PHE A 220 -1.83 6.73 -4.59
C PHE A 220 -1.80 7.08 -3.10
N SER A 221 -0.60 7.21 -2.53
CA SER A 221 -0.37 7.67 -1.17
C SER A 221 -0.35 9.20 -1.08
N SER A 222 -0.30 9.78 0.13
CA SER A 222 -0.18 11.23 0.30
C SER A 222 1.09 11.81 -0.30
N ARG A 223 2.13 10.97 -0.47
CA ARG A 223 3.40 11.33 -1.11
C ARG A 223 3.42 11.00 -2.61
N GLY A 224 2.31 10.50 -3.18
CA GLY A 224 2.26 10.10 -4.59
C GLY A 224 2.84 8.72 -4.86
N GLU A 225 3.06 7.90 -3.82
CA GLU A 225 3.53 6.52 -3.95
C GLU A 225 2.37 5.61 -4.39
N GLU A 226 2.62 4.67 -5.30
CA GLU A 226 1.61 3.72 -5.78
C GLU A 226 1.06 2.81 -4.65
N VAL A 227 -0.25 2.62 -4.59
CA VAL A 227 -0.91 1.64 -3.73
C VAL A 227 -1.19 0.38 -4.56
N VAL A 228 -0.55 -0.72 -4.17
CA VAL A 228 -0.52 -1.97 -4.95
C VAL A 228 -1.38 -3.09 -4.37
N ALA A 229 -1.78 -2.99 -3.10
CA ALA A 229 -2.75 -3.88 -2.49
C ALA A 229 -3.48 -3.23 -1.32
N VAL A 230 -4.63 -3.81 -0.96
CA VAL A 230 -5.42 -3.42 0.21
C VAL A 230 -5.92 -4.67 0.93
N LEU A 231 -5.86 -4.66 2.26
CA LEU A 231 -6.59 -5.57 3.12
C LEU A 231 -7.59 -4.76 3.93
N ALA A 232 -8.88 -4.99 3.69
CA ALA A 232 -9.99 -4.31 4.34
C ALA A 232 -10.72 -5.27 5.28
N LEU A 233 -10.89 -4.90 6.55
CA LEU A 233 -11.75 -5.64 7.46
C LEU A 233 -13.21 -5.45 7.06
N THR A 234 -13.97 -6.53 7.17
CA THR A 234 -15.40 -6.54 6.91
C THR A 234 -16.12 -6.94 8.17
N PHE A 235 -17.07 -6.12 8.62
CA PHE A 235 -17.88 -6.36 9.81
C PHE A 235 -19.03 -7.34 9.54
N CYS A 236 -18.72 -8.45 8.87
CA CYS A 236 -19.64 -9.54 8.57
C CYS A 236 -19.23 -10.77 9.37
N GLU A 237 -20.19 -11.60 9.80
CA GLU A 237 -19.88 -12.79 10.59
C GLU A 237 -19.02 -13.79 9.80
N THR A 238 -19.43 -14.08 8.56
CA THR A 238 -18.82 -15.13 7.73
C THR A 238 -17.63 -14.63 6.93
N LYS A 239 -17.61 -13.34 6.55
CA LYS A 239 -16.52 -12.70 5.81
C LYS A 239 -15.77 -11.75 6.74
N LYS A 240 -14.52 -12.06 7.09
CA LYS A 240 -13.71 -11.25 8.04
C LYS A 240 -12.91 -10.15 7.37
N PHE A 241 -12.41 -10.41 6.17
CA PHE A 241 -11.68 -9.42 5.40
C PHE A 241 -11.88 -9.61 3.90
N THR A 242 -11.52 -8.57 3.17
CA THR A 242 -11.37 -8.61 1.72
C THR A 242 -9.98 -8.09 1.36
N PHE A 243 -9.26 -8.85 0.55
CA PHE A 243 -7.96 -8.49 -0.01
C PHE A 243 -8.13 -8.12 -1.49
N LEU A 244 -7.53 -7.03 -1.92
CA LEU A 244 -7.66 -6.48 -3.26
C LEU A 244 -6.28 -6.10 -3.80
N PHE A 245 -5.93 -6.65 -4.96
CA PHE A 245 -4.79 -6.16 -5.73
C PHE A 245 -5.16 -4.88 -6.50
N LEU A 246 -4.24 -3.92 -6.51
CA LEU A 246 -4.39 -2.61 -7.15
C LEU A 246 -3.13 -2.29 -7.97
N GLY A 247 -3.24 -1.33 -8.89
CA GLY A 247 -2.11 -0.86 -9.69
C GLY A 247 -1.32 -1.99 -10.35
N SER A 248 0.00 -1.93 -10.22
CA SER A 248 0.96 -2.94 -10.67
C SER A 248 0.79 -4.31 -10.00
N GLY A 249 0.23 -4.36 -8.79
CA GLY A 249 -0.12 -5.61 -8.13
C GLY A 249 -1.29 -6.35 -8.80
N ARG A 250 -2.19 -5.62 -9.46
CA ARG A 250 -3.32 -6.20 -10.21
C ARG A 250 -2.96 -6.59 -11.64
N SER A 251 -2.05 -5.87 -12.29
CA SER A 251 -1.66 -6.15 -13.68
C SER A 251 -0.84 -7.45 -13.82
N GLY A 252 -0.34 -7.99 -12.71
CA GLY A 252 0.57 -9.14 -12.70
C GLY A 252 2.03 -8.75 -12.94
N ALA A 253 2.33 -7.45 -13.09
CA ALA A 253 3.69 -6.96 -13.36
C ALA A 253 4.70 -7.26 -12.24
N LEU A 254 4.22 -7.44 -11.00
CA LEU A 254 5.06 -7.76 -9.84
C LEU A 254 5.27 -9.28 -9.65
N GLY A 255 4.60 -10.11 -10.46
CA GLY A 255 4.72 -11.56 -10.41
C GLY A 255 3.96 -12.24 -9.26
N GLU A 256 3.86 -13.56 -9.34
CA GLU A 256 3.10 -14.38 -8.41
C GLU A 256 3.77 -14.50 -7.03
N THR A 257 5.11 -14.60 -7.00
CA THR A 257 5.93 -14.54 -5.79
C THR A 257 5.55 -13.34 -4.93
N TRP A 258 5.46 -12.15 -5.55
CA TRP A 258 5.04 -10.93 -4.87
C TRP A 258 3.58 -11.01 -4.40
N GLN A 259 2.67 -11.57 -5.21
CA GLN A 259 1.25 -11.70 -4.83
C GLN A 259 1.08 -12.56 -3.57
N THR A 260 1.78 -13.69 -3.49
CA THR A 260 1.81 -14.56 -2.30
C THR A 260 2.38 -13.82 -1.09
N ALA A 261 3.51 -13.12 -1.27
CA ALA A 261 4.16 -12.36 -0.21
C ALA A 261 3.29 -11.20 0.32
N ALA A 262 2.62 -10.48 -0.59
CA ALA A 262 1.69 -9.42 -0.26
C ALA A 262 0.50 -9.95 0.54
N LEU A 263 -0.10 -11.07 0.13
CA LEU A 263 -1.23 -11.68 0.84
C LEU A 263 -0.82 -12.13 2.26
N LEU A 264 0.27 -12.89 2.39
CA LEU A 264 0.76 -13.38 3.68
C LEU A 264 1.11 -12.22 4.64
N SER A 265 1.86 -11.22 4.17
CA SER A 265 2.25 -10.07 4.99
C SER A 265 1.06 -9.19 5.39
N GLY A 266 0.06 -9.03 4.51
CA GLY A 266 -1.15 -8.28 4.82
C GLY A 266 -1.97 -8.96 5.91
N VAL A 267 -2.20 -10.27 5.78
CA VAL A 267 -2.93 -11.08 6.77
C VAL A 267 -2.19 -11.09 8.10
N TRP A 268 -0.88 -11.32 8.07
CA TRP A 268 -0.06 -11.26 9.28
C TRP A 268 -0.20 -9.89 9.95
N ARG A 269 -0.15 -8.79 9.20
CA ARG A 269 -0.29 -7.44 9.75
C ARG A 269 -1.65 -7.22 10.40
N TRP A 270 -2.71 -7.77 9.80
CA TRP A 270 -4.04 -7.78 10.40
C TRP A 270 -4.06 -8.60 11.70
N ALA A 271 -3.54 -9.83 11.69
CA ALA A 271 -3.57 -10.73 12.85
C ALA A 271 -2.86 -10.14 14.09
N ILE A 272 -1.75 -9.44 13.91
CA ILE A 272 -0.99 -8.84 15.03
C ILE A 272 -1.51 -7.46 15.48
N SER A 273 -2.52 -6.90 14.81
CA SER A 273 -2.99 -5.53 15.05
C SER A 273 -4.03 -5.40 16.18
N GLY A 274 -4.54 -6.51 16.72
CA GLY A 274 -5.42 -6.51 17.88
C GLY A 274 -6.84 -5.95 17.65
N TYR A 275 -7.33 -5.93 16.41
CA TYR A 275 -8.72 -5.59 16.07
C TYR A 275 -9.68 -6.77 16.23
#